data_AF-A0A1M6IPJ6-F1
#
_entry.id   AF-A0A1M6IPJ6-F1
#
_cell.length_a   1.000
_cell.length_b   1.000
_cell.length_c   1.000
_cell.angle_alpha   90.00
_cell.angle_beta   90.00
_cell.angle_gamma   90.00
#
_symmetry.space_group_name_H-M   'P 1'
#
loop_
_entity.id
_entity.type
_entity.pdbx_description
1 polymer ?
#
loop_
_entity_poly.entity_id
_entity_poly.type
_entity_poly.pdbx_seq_one_letter_code
_entity_poly.pdbx_strand_id
1 'polypeptide(L)'
;MFDNFYKKFGIKVPEGVLFYPCAGYDTLEPIELFGSLVDNMIFADIRDVKLPHPNCDMIFYHNVKSRVYKEKSQGEIHRGIIEEVHINLENRNLDISRSLNNYFSINLGSIRTVNRSKKIEWFLEDKSKIKLTTIKNDGFLSLLTLNDISVFFYRGDSPGEGGSGQWWFSPQLFKILTSKLVNGAIIVTDGNNFHPSYRDVSWSPLRERENRKDFEFNDIYFEYIGEYEETHRVCGIWRTTRRNRK
;
A
#
# COMPACT_ATOMS: atom_id res chain seq x y z
N MET A 1 -19.61 -3.09 -0.35
CA MET A 1 -18.71 -4.24 -0.12
C MET A 1 -17.38 -3.87 -0.73
N PHE A 2 -16.25 -4.34 -0.18
CA PHE A 2 -14.91 -3.78 -0.39
C PHE A 2 -14.28 -4.12 -1.76
N ASP A 3 -15.08 -4.03 -2.83
CA ASP A 3 -14.78 -4.34 -4.23
C ASP A 3 -15.07 -3.14 -5.15
N ASN A 4 -15.06 -1.91 -4.60
CA ASN A 4 -15.44 -0.71 -5.35
C ASN A 4 -14.59 -0.51 -6.61
N PHE A 5 -13.31 -0.92 -6.58
CA PHE A 5 -12.46 -0.91 -7.76
C PHE A 5 -12.99 -1.79 -8.88
N TYR A 6 -13.34 -3.05 -8.59
CA TYR A 6 -13.87 -3.98 -9.61
C TYR A 6 -15.22 -3.48 -10.14
N LYS A 7 -16.09 -2.98 -9.26
CA LYS A 7 -17.39 -2.41 -9.66
C LYS A 7 -17.23 -1.22 -10.59
N LYS A 8 -16.23 -0.37 -10.35
CA LYS A 8 -16.01 0.86 -11.13
C LYS A 8 -15.29 0.60 -12.46
N PHE A 9 -14.27 -0.26 -12.46
CA PHE A 9 -13.38 -0.42 -13.62
C PHE A 9 -13.53 -1.76 -14.34
N GLY A 10 -14.22 -2.75 -13.76
CA GLY A 10 -14.35 -4.09 -14.35
C GLY A 10 -13.03 -4.87 -14.44
N ILE A 11 -11.99 -4.44 -13.70
CA ILE A 11 -10.65 -5.00 -13.76
C ILE A 11 -10.41 -5.90 -12.56
N LYS A 12 -10.01 -7.15 -12.83
CA LYS A 12 -9.55 -8.08 -11.81
C LYS A 12 -8.14 -7.70 -11.36
N VAL A 13 -7.92 -7.75 -10.05
CA VAL A 13 -6.59 -7.57 -9.45
C VAL A 13 -5.92 -8.95 -9.39
N PRO A 14 -4.64 -9.08 -9.79
CA PRO A 14 -3.91 -10.34 -9.66
C PRO A 14 -3.65 -10.69 -8.20
N GLU A 15 -3.32 -11.96 -7.92
CA GLU A 15 -2.90 -12.41 -6.60
C GLU A 15 -1.67 -11.62 -6.11
N GLY A 16 -1.64 -11.31 -4.82
CA GLY A 16 -0.59 -10.50 -4.23
C GLY A 16 -1.10 -9.52 -3.18
N VAL A 17 -0.18 -8.67 -2.71
CA VAL A 17 -0.46 -7.70 -1.65
C VAL A 17 -0.77 -6.32 -2.20
N LEU A 18 -1.65 -5.59 -1.52
CA LEU A 18 -1.68 -4.14 -1.61
C LEU A 18 -0.60 -3.57 -0.68
N PHE A 19 0.22 -2.66 -1.20
CA PHE A 19 1.17 -1.90 -0.40
C PHE A 19 0.87 -0.41 -0.50
N TYR A 20 0.67 0.22 0.66
CA TYR A 20 0.56 1.66 0.79
C TYR A 20 1.63 2.18 1.75
N PRO A 21 2.71 2.77 1.21
CA PRO A 21 3.68 3.45 2.05
C PRO A 21 3.16 4.80 2.52
N CYS A 22 3.55 5.16 3.74
CA CYS A 22 3.25 6.45 4.35
C CYS A 22 1.73 6.65 4.46
N ALA A 23 1.05 5.59 4.90
CA ALA A 23 -0.39 5.54 4.91
C ALA A 23 -1.01 6.42 6.00
N GLY A 24 -0.25 6.79 7.05
CA GLY A 24 -0.72 7.62 8.16
C GLY A 24 -2.11 7.27 8.65
N TYR A 25 -3.07 8.10 8.27
CA TYR A 25 -4.50 7.97 8.59
C TYR A 25 -5.38 7.67 7.37
N ASP A 26 -4.83 7.68 6.16
CA ASP A 26 -5.54 7.57 4.88
C ASP A 26 -5.79 6.12 4.46
N THR A 27 -6.16 5.24 5.41
CA THR A 27 -6.32 3.80 5.14
C THR A 27 -7.71 3.38 4.70
N LEU A 28 -8.75 4.20 4.93
CA LEU A 28 -10.12 3.84 4.58
C LEU A 28 -10.31 3.65 3.07
N GLU A 29 -9.86 4.62 2.27
CA GLU A 29 -10.01 4.64 0.81
C GLU A 29 -9.45 3.36 0.13
N PRO A 30 -8.18 2.96 0.35
CA PRO A 30 -7.67 1.73 -0.24
C PRO A 30 -8.41 0.50 0.26
N ILE A 31 -8.92 0.48 1.50
CA ILE A 31 -9.71 -0.65 2.02
C ILE A 31 -11.04 -0.75 1.29
N GLU A 32 -11.76 0.36 1.10
CA GLU A 32 -13.01 0.41 0.32
C GLU A 32 -12.84 -0.01 -1.14
N LEU A 33 -11.72 0.39 -1.74
CA LEU A 33 -11.42 0.05 -3.13
C LEU A 33 -11.04 -1.42 -3.33
N PHE A 34 -10.20 -1.97 -2.44
CA PHE A 34 -9.49 -3.22 -2.71
C PHE A 34 -9.65 -4.30 -1.63
N GLY A 35 -10.32 -4.04 -0.51
CA GLY A 35 -10.31 -4.91 0.66
C GLY A 35 -10.74 -6.36 0.40
N SER A 36 -11.64 -6.59 -0.57
CA SER A 36 -12.05 -7.95 -0.98
C SER A 36 -11.42 -8.41 -2.31
N LEU A 37 -10.46 -7.65 -2.85
CA LEU A 37 -9.79 -7.92 -4.13
C LEU A 37 -8.33 -8.34 -3.96
N VAL A 38 -7.75 -8.19 -2.77
CA VAL A 38 -6.35 -8.57 -2.47
C VAL A 38 -6.27 -9.45 -1.22
N ASP A 39 -5.24 -10.28 -1.14
CA ASP A 39 -5.10 -11.24 -0.04
C ASP A 39 -4.74 -10.59 1.30
N ASN A 40 -3.97 -9.51 1.24
CA ASN A 40 -3.48 -8.76 2.39
C ASN A 40 -3.15 -7.32 2.00
N MET A 41 -3.56 -6.38 2.83
CA MET A 41 -3.27 -4.97 2.67
C MET A 41 -2.21 -4.56 3.68
N ILE A 42 -1.10 -4.00 3.20
CA ILE A 42 0.05 -3.64 4.01
C ILE A 42 0.20 -2.12 4.00
N PHE A 43 -0.01 -1.54 5.17
CA PHE A 43 0.13 -0.10 5.42
C PHE A 43 1.40 0.13 6.23
N ALA A 44 2.32 0.94 5.71
CA ALA A 44 3.54 1.29 6.41
C ALA A 44 3.57 2.77 6.73
N ASP A 45 4.05 3.14 7.91
CA ASP A 45 4.35 4.52 8.27
C ASP A 45 5.45 4.57 9.33
N ILE A 46 6.26 5.64 9.35
CA ILE A 46 7.25 5.85 10.42
C ILE A 46 6.57 6.13 11.77
N ARG A 47 5.33 6.61 11.73
CA ARG A 47 4.39 6.76 12.84
C ARG A 47 3.46 5.56 12.92
N ASP A 48 2.56 5.55 13.90
CA ASP A 48 1.55 4.49 13.99
C ASP A 48 0.47 4.72 12.93
N VAL A 49 0.29 3.74 12.04
CA VAL A 49 -0.81 3.71 11.08
C VAL A 49 -2.14 3.61 11.83
N LYS A 50 -3.12 4.43 11.45
CA LYS A 50 -4.50 4.34 11.94
C LYS A 50 -5.39 3.69 10.90
N LEU A 51 -6.18 2.73 11.38
CA LEU A 51 -7.24 2.10 10.60
C LEU A 51 -8.59 2.75 10.93
N PRO A 52 -9.55 2.73 10.00
CA PRO A 52 -10.88 3.24 10.27
C PRO A 52 -11.55 2.38 11.36
N HIS A 53 -12.50 2.97 12.08
CA HIS A 53 -13.21 2.26 13.13
C HIS A 53 -14.17 1.24 12.48
N PRO A 54 -14.10 -0.06 12.84
CA PRO A 54 -14.92 -1.10 12.22
C PRO A 54 -16.39 -1.06 12.66
N ASN A 55 -16.73 -0.24 13.66
CA ASN A 55 -18.07 -0.10 14.23
C ASN A 55 -18.67 -1.41 14.76
N CYS A 56 -17.80 -2.29 15.27
CA CYS A 56 -18.11 -3.54 16.00
C CYS A 56 -17.13 -3.72 17.18
N ASP A 57 -17.40 -4.70 18.04
CA ASP A 57 -16.48 -5.08 19.12
C ASP A 57 -15.20 -5.75 18.56
N MET A 58 -14.05 -5.53 19.23
CA MET A 58 -12.74 -6.06 18.80
C MET A 58 -12.24 -7.18 19.71
N ILE A 59 -11.75 -8.27 19.12
CA ILE A 59 -11.21 -9.45 19.81
C ILE A 59 -9.67 -9.46 19.71
N PHE A 60 -9.00 -9.54 20.85
CA PHE A 60 -7.52 -9.53 20.95
C PHE A 60 -6.99 -10.91 21.35
N TYR A 61 -6.05 -11.46 20.57
CA TYR A 61 -5.39 -12.71 20.89
C TYR A 61 -3.95 -12.44 21.34
N HIS A 62 -3.75 -12.35 22.67
CA HIS A 62 -2.52 -12.43 23.49
C HIS A 62 -2.46 -11.35 24.60
N ASN A 63 -1.89 -11.74 25.76
CA ASN A 63 -1.79 -11.10 27.09
C ASN A 63 -1.61 -9.56 27.16
N VAL A 64 -2.58 -8.79 26.70
CA VAL A 64 -2.83 -7.44 27.19
C VAL A 64 -4.28 -7.43 27.60
N LYS A 65 -4.51 -7.26 28.92
CA LYS A 65 -5.84 -7.02 29.51
C LYS A 65 -6.67 -6.20 28.54
N SER A 66 -7.86 -6.68 28.19
CA SER A 66 -8.87 -6.01 27.36
C SER A 66 -8.92 -4.52 27.69
N ARG A 67 -8.10 -3.72 27.01
CA ARG A 67 -8.15 -2.27 27.10
C ARG A 67 -9.12 -1.87 26.02
N VAL A 68 -10.23 -1.28 26.43
CA VAL A 68 -11.12 -0.54 25.53
C VAL A 68 -10.23 0.43 24.76
N TYR A 69 -10.00 0.11 23.49
CA TYR A 69 -9.02 0.79 22.67
C TYR A 69 -9.69 2.04 22.11
N LYS A 70 -9.54 3.16 22.82
CA LYS A 70 -9.92 4.49 22.33
C LYS A 70 -8.81 5.01 21.41
N GLU A 71 -8.67 4.46 20.23
CA GLU A 71 -7.87 5.14 19.19
C GLU A 71 -8.71 6.23 18.54
N LYS A 72 -8.07 7.35 18.22
CA LYS A 72 -8.63 8.31 17.26
C LYS A 72 -8.56 7.63 15.88
N SER A 73 -9.69 7.16 15.37
CA SER A 73 -9.83 6.72 13.99
C SER A 73 -10.06 7.93 13.08
N GLN A 74 -9.66 7.82 11.82
CA GLN A 74 -10.05 8.75 10.77
C GLN A 74 -10.98 7.97 9.83
N GLY A 75 -12.27 8.28 9.90
CA GLY A 75 -13.30 7.53 9.20
C GLY A 75 -13.89 6.37 10.01
N GLU A 76 -15.07 5.95 9.57
CA GLU A 76 -15.88 4.89 10.17
C GLU A 76 -16.42 3.99 9.08
N ILE A 77 -16.36 2.69 9.30
CA ILE A 77 -17.02 1.73 8.41
C ILE A 77 -18.48 1.63 8.82
N HIS A 78 -19.40 1.63 7.86
CA HIS A 78 -20.82 1.52 8.18
C HIS A 78 -21.13 0.28 9.01
N ARG A 79 -21.95 0.47 10.06
CA ARG A 79 -22.35 -0.60 10.98
C ARG A 79 -23.00 -1.76 10.23
N GLY A 80 -22.68 -2.99 10.62
CA GLY A 80 -23.16 -4.21 10.00
C GLY A 80 -22.16 -4.81 9.01
N ILE A 81 -21.29 -4.01 8.37
CA ILE A 81 -20.38 -4.56 7.35
C ILE A 81 -19.34 -5.54 7.95
N ILE A 82 -18.83 -5.24 9.14
CA ILE A 82 -17.84 -6.05 9.86
C ILE A 82 -18.50 -6.66 11.09
N GLU A 83 -18.44 -7.99 11.19
CA GLU A 83 -18.99 -8.74 12.32
C GLU A 83 -17.96 -8.85 13.45
N GLU A 84 -16.74 -9.24 13.10
CA GLU A 84 -15.68 -9.54 14.06
C GLU A 84 -14.32 -9.00 13.60
N VAL A 85 -13.50 -8.60 14.55
CA VAL A 85 -12.13 -8.13 14.30
C VAL A 85 -11.15 -8.89 15.18
N HIS A 86 -10.22 -9.59 14.57
CA HIS A 86 -9.16 -10.32 15.27
C HIS A 86 -7.83 -9.59 15.16
N ILE A 87 -7.19 -9.33 16.30
CA ILE A 87 -5.93 -8.56 16.35
C ILE A 87 -4.80 -9.42 16.93
N ASN A 88 -3.67 -9.45 16.21
CA ASN A 88 -2.41 -10.07 16.61
C ASN A 88 -1.25 -9.05 16.53
N LEU A 89 -0.50 -8.90 17.62
CA LEU A 89 0.65 -7.99 17.70
C LEU A 89 1.94 -8.78 17.55
N GLU A 90 2.76 -8.42 16.56
CA GLU A 90 4.03 -9.08 16.29
C GLU A 90 5.19 -8.09 16.23
N ASN A 91 6.23 -8.35 17.01
CA ASN A 91 7.52 -7.67 16.89
C ASN A 91 8.49 -8.60 16.16
N ARG A 92 8.97 -8.19 14.98
CA ARG A 92 9.94 -8.97 14.20
C ARG A 92 11.18 -8.14 13.91
N ASN A 93 12.33 -8.80 13.98
CA ASN A 93 13.56 -8.27 13.39
C ASN A 93 13.51 -8.57 11.90
N LEU A 94 13.56 -7.53 11.07
CA LEU A 94 13.69 -7.67 9.62
C LEU A 94 15.16 -7.66 9.25
N ASP A 95 15.60 -8.66 8.51
CA ASP A 95 16.91 -8.66 7.86
C ASP A 95 16.78 -8.08 6.45
N ILE A 96 17.38 -6.91 6.24
CA ILE A 96 17.36 -6.22 4.94
C ILE A 96 18.65 -6.40 4.14
N SER A 97 19.62 -7.15 4.66
CA SER A 97 20.95 -7.28 4.04
C SER A 97 20.90 -7.86 2.64
N ARG A 98 20.03 -8.86 2.41
CA ARG A 98 19.83 -9.44 1.08
C ARG A 98 19.33 -8.37 0.09
N SER A 99 18.35 -7.55 0.50
CA SER A 99 17.80 -6.50 -0.35
C SER A 99 18.83 -5.39 -0.60
N LEU A 100 19.61 -4.98 0.40
CA LEU A 100 20.68 -4.00 0.23
C LEU A 100 21.75 -4.47 -0.76
N ASN A 101 22.14 -5.74 -0.66
CA ASN A 101 23.08 -6.33 -1.61
C ASN A 101 22.48 -6.41 -3.02
N ASN A 102 21.23 -6.86 -3.15
CA ASN A 102 20.57 -7.05 -4.45
C ASN A 102 20.37 -5.73 -5.21
N TYR A 103 19.99 -4.65 -4.53
CA TYR A 103 19.63 -3.39 -5.19
C TYR A 103 20.76 -2.36 -5.22
N PHE A 104 21.69 -2.42 -4.27
CA PHE A 104 22.76 -1.42 -4.14
C PHE A 104 24.17 -2.01 -4.19
N SER A 105 24.32 -3.33 -4.30
CA SER A 105 25.62 -4.01 -4.18
C SER A 105 26.35 -3.67 -2.86
N ILE A 106 25.57 -3.41 -1.80
CA ILE A 106 26.06 -3.08 -0.47
C ILE A 106 26.03 -4.34 0.39
N ASN A 107 27.20 -4.81 0.80
CA ASN A 107 27.34 -5.90 1.77
C ASN A 107 27.84 -5.34 3.11
N LEU A 108 26.93 -5.22 4.07
CA LEU A 108 27.22 -4.73 5.43
C LEU A 108 27.09 -5.85 6.49
N GLY A 109 27.16 -7.12 6.07
CA GLY A 109 26.86 -8.24 6.97
C GLY A 109 25.36 -8.31 7.28
N SER A 110 24.97 -8.47 8.55
CA SER A 110 23.56 -8.50 8.97
C SER A 110 23.06 -7.12 9.42
N ILE A 111 22.08 -6.55 8.73
CA ILE A 111 21.39 -5.32 9.15
C ILE A 111 19.98 -5.71 9.56
N ARG A 112 19.69 -5.52 10.84
CA ARG A 112 18.38 -5.79 11.43
C ARG A 112 17.67 -4.48 11.75
N THR A 113 16.44 -4.34 11.28
CA THR A 113 15.57 -3.23 11.66
C THR A 113 14.41 -3.78 12.48
N VAL A 114 14.01 -3.07 13.54
CA VAL A 114 12.86 -3.47 14.35
C VAL A 114 11.59 -3.08 13.61
N ASN A 115 10.76 -4.07 13.30
CA ASN A 115 9.45 -3.84 12.74
C ASN A 115 8.39 -4.18 13.80
N ARG A 116 7.65 -3.16 14.23
CA ARG A 116 6.44 -3.36 15.02
C ARG A 116 5.29 -3.48 14.04
N SER A 117 4.77 -4.70 13.92
CA SER A 117 3.67 -5.00 13.02
C SER A 117 2.42 -5.40 13.81
N LYS A 118 1.26 -4.96 13.33
CA LYS A 118 -0.05 -5.37 13.85
C LYS A 118 -0.80 -6.03 12.70
N LYS A 119 -1.12 -7.31 12.85
CA LYS A 119 -1.93 -8.07 11.91
C LYS A 119 -3.36 -8.09 12.40
N ILE A 120 -4.29 -7.79 11.50
CA ILE A 120 -5.70 -7.63 11.81
C ILE A 120 -6.47 -8.37 10.74
N GLU A 121 -7.44 -9.18 11.16
CA GLU A 121 -8.39 -9.81 10.27
C GLU A 121 -9.78 -9.25 10.59
N TRP A 122 -10.46 -8.74 9.57
CA TRP A 122 -11.87 -8.34 9.65
C TRP A 122 -12.73 -9.41 8.99
N PHE A 123 -13.72 -9.91 9.71
CA PHE A 123 -14.70 -10.86 9.20
C PHE A 123 -15.96 -10.11 8.80
N LEU A 124 -16.40 -10.31 7.56
CA LEU A 124 -17.59 -9.67 7.00
C LEU A 124 -18.83 -10.56 7.20
N GLU A 125 -20.04 -10.01 7.01
CA GLU A 125 -21.33 -10.74 7.15
C GLU A 125 -21.41 -12.00 6.27
N ASP A 126 -20.77 -11.98 5.11
CA ASP A 126 -20.71 -13.12 4.18
C ASP A 126 -19.64 -14.16 4.56
N LYS A 127 -19.01 -14.00 5.73
CA LYS A 127 -17.89 -14.81 6.26
C LYS A 127 -16.59 -14.70 5.46
N SER A 128 -16.53 -13.82 4.46
CA SER A 128 -15.25 -13.45 3.87
C SER A 128 -14.41 -12.67 4.87
N LYS A 129 -13.10 -12.57 4.61
CA LYS A 129 -12.20 -11.85 5.50
C LYS A 129 -11.26 -10.93 4.76
N ILE A 130 -10.99 -9.80 5.39
CA ILE A 130 -9.99 -8.81 4.94
C ILE A 130 -8.81 -8.89 5.89
N LYS A 131 -7.62 -9.10 5.33
CA LYS A 131 -6.38 -9.07 6.12
C LYS A 131 -5.70 -7.72 5.97
N LEU A 132 -5.40 -7.11 7.10
CA LEU A 132 -4.74 -5.83 7.21
C LEU A 132 -3.47 -6.02 8.04
N THR A 133 -2.36 -5.49 7.55
CA THR A 133 -1.09 -5.45 8.27
C THR A 133 -0.67 -4.00 8.38
N THR A 134 -0.55 -3.47 9.60
CA THR A 134 0.12 -2.19 9.81
C THR A 134 1.54 -2.39 10.25
N ILE A 135 2.44 -1.56 9.73
CA ILE A 135 3.88 -1.61 9.94
C ILE A 135 4.31 -0.22 10.42
N LYS A 136 4.82 -0.14 11.66
CA LYS A 136 5.51 1.06 12.12
C LYS A 136 6.98 1.00 11.71
N ASN A 137 7.25 1.39 10.48
CA ASN A 137 8.58 1.45 9.91
C ASN A 137 8.61 2.37 8.69
N ASP A 138 9.81 2.73 8.27
CA ASP A 138 10.06 3.41 7.02
C ASP A 138 9.44 2.67 5.82
N GLY A 139 8.79 3.42 4.92
CA GLY A 139 8.09 2.85 3.76
C GLY A 139 9.06 2.15 2.81
N PHE A 140 10.23 2.73 2.56
CA PHE A 140 11.24 2.10 1.72
C PHE A 140 11.79 0.81 2.35
N LEU A 141 12.11 0.82 3.65
CA LEU A 141 12.53 -0.40 4.35
C LEU A 141 11.45 -1.48 4.32
N SER A 142 10.18 -1.07 4.41
CA SER A 142 9.04 -1.99 4.30
C SER A 142 8.97 -2.60 2.90
N LEU A 143 9.07 -1.79 1.84
CA LEU A 143 9.12 -2.24 0.44
C LEU A 143 10.18 -3.32 0.21
N LEU A 144 11.38 -3.16 0.82
CA LEU A 144 12.46 -4.13 0.66
C LEU A 144 12.12 -5.53 1.13
N THR A 145 11.12 -5.68 2.02
CA THR A 145 10.67 -6.98 2.56
C THR A 145 9.49 -7.59 1.82
N LEU A 146 8.84 -6.83 0.94
CA LEU A 146 7.67 -7.27 0.20
C LEU A 146 8.06 -7.85 -1.16
N ASN A 147 7.31 -8.84 -1.62
CA ASN A 147 7.30 -9.30 -3.00
C ASN A 147 5.85 -9.39 -3.45
N ASP A 148 5.65 -9.63 -4.74
CA ASP A 148 4.33 -9.90 -5.32
C ASP A 148 3.30 -8.82 -5.00
N ILE A 149 3.67 -7.56 -5.26
CA ILE A 149 2.79 -6.40 -5.07
C ILE A 149 1.79 -6.37 -6.22
N SER A 150 0.51 -6.58 -5.90
CA SER A 150 -0.61 -6.52 -6.83
C SER A 150 -1.22 -5.13 -6.93
N VAL A 151 -1.14 -4.34 -5.85
CA VAL A 151 -1.56 -2.95 -5.84
C VAL A 151 -0.51 -2.10 -5.13
N PHE A 152 0.01 -1.09 -5.81
CA PHE A 152 0.78 -0.02 -5.17
C PHE A 152 -0.09 1.22 -5.08
N PHE A 153 -0.50 1.57 -3.86
CA PHE A 153 -1.33 2.72 -3.59
C PHE A 153 -0.46 3.81 -2.97
N TYR A 154 -0.38 4.99 -3.58
CA TYR A 154 0.41 6.08 -3.06
C TYR A 154 -0.19 7.44 -3.41
N ARG A 155 -0.73 8.12 -2.42
CA ARG A 155 -1.11 9.54 -2.49
C ARG A 155 -0.18 10.36 -1.60
N GLY A 156 -0.05 11.65 -1.91
CA GLY A 156 0.84 12.54 -1.19
C GLY A 156 0.56 12.61 0.31
N ASP A 157 1.53 13.14 1.06
CA ASP A 157 1.45 13.16 2.52
C ASP A 157 0.15 13.85 2.99
N SER A 158 -0.61 13.19 3.87
CA SER A 158 -1.77 13.75 4.56
C SER A 158 -1.34 14.66 5.73
N PRO A 159 -2.20 15.62 6.15
CA PRO A 159 -1.88 16.50 7.28
C PRO A 159 -1.68 15.69 8.57
N GLY A 160 -0.46 15.64 9.09
CA GLY A 160 -0.12 14.87 10.28
C GLY A 160 0.64 13.58 10.01
N GLU A 161 0.98 13.31 8.76
CA GLU A 161 1.99 12.32 8.38
C GLU A 161 3.38 12.89 8.64
N GLY A 162 4.26 12.08 9.22
CA GLY A 162 5.68 12.40 9.19
C GLY A 162 6.06 12.14 7.75
N GLY A 163 6.12 13.19 6.93
CA GLY A 163 6.32 13.04 5.50
C GLY A 163 7.41 12.02 5.21
N SER A 164 7.15 11.16 4.23
CA SER A 164 8.01 10.02 3.93
C SER A 164 9.48 10.43 3.76
N GLY A 165 9.71 11.66 3.28
CA GLY A 165 11.03 12.11 2.82
C GLY A 165 11.51 11.29 1.61
N GLN A 166 10.64 10.45 1.03
CA GLN A 166 10.97 9.50 -0.02
C GLN A 166 10.30 9.89 -1.33
N TRP A 167 11.12 10.14 -2.33
CA TRP A 167 10.65 10.31 -3.69
C TRP A 167 10.35 8.94 -4.30
N TRP A 168 9.12 8.43 -4.09
CA TRP A 168 8.65 7.11 -4.55
C TRP A 168 8.83 6.88 -6.05
N PHE A 169 8.76 7.95 -6.83
CA PHE A 169 8.97 7.93 -8.28
C PHE A 169 10.36 8.48 -8.69
N SER A 170 11.34 8.50 -7.79
CA SER A 170 12.75 8.66 -8.18
C SER A 170 13.25 7.44 -8.97
N PRO A 171 14.25 7.58 -9.86
CA PRO A 171 14.69 6.47 -10.71
C PRO A 171 15.06 5.19 -9.95
N GLN A 172 15.77 5.32 -8.82
CA GLN A 172 16.22 4.19 -8.02
C GLN A 172 15.03 3.51 -7.33
N LEU A 173 14.17 4.28 -6.67
CA LEU A 173 13.05 3.73 -5.92
C LEU A 173 11.98 3.15 -6.85
N PHE A 174 11.70 3.82 -7.98
CA PHE A 174 10.77 3.32 -8.98
C PHE A 174 11.26 2.02 -9.63
N LYS A 175 12.56 1.88 -9.87
CA LYS A 175 13.16 0.60 -10.34
C LYS A 175 12.96 -0.54 -9.33
N ILE A 176 13.14 -0.28 -8.04
CA ILE A 176 12.94 -1.28 -6.98
C ILE A 176 11.46 -1.64 -6.88
N LEU A 177 10.57 -0.65 -6.85
CA LEU A 177 9.12 -0.86 -6.82
C LEU A 177 8.67 -1.73 -8.00
N THR A 178 9.02 -1.34 -9.22
CA THR A 178 8.60 -2.06 -10.44
C THR A 178 9.18 -3.47 -10.55
N SER A 179 10.31 -3.78 -9.91
CA SER A 179 10.80 -5.15 -9.80
C SER A 179 9.97 -6.05 -8.89
N LYS A 180 9.14 -5.47 -8.00
CA LYS A 180 8.28 -6.18 -7.05
C LYS A 180 6.82 -6.29 -7.50
N LEU A 181 6.44 -5.61 -8.57
CA LEU A 181 5.10 -5.67 -9.14
C LEU A 181 4.87 -6.99 -9.88
N VAL A 182 3.75 -7.65 -9.60
CA VAL A 182 3.28 -8.79 -10.40
C VAL A 182 2.78 -8.33 -11.77
N ASN A 183 2.67 -9.26 -12.72
CA ASN A 183 2.02 -8.96 -13.99
C ASN A 183 0.53 -8.67 -13.76
N GLY A 184 0.02 -7.58 -14.32
CA GLY A 184 -1.35 -7.11 -14.08
C GLY A 184 -1.50 -6.23 -12.84
N ALA A 185 -0.42 -5.90 -12.12
CA ALA A 185 -0.49 -5.07 -10.92
C ALA A 185 -1.04 -3.68 -11.22
N ILE A 186 -1.73 -3.09 -10.24
CA ILE A 186 -2.34 -1.77 -10.30
C ILE A 186 -1.49 -0.75 -9.56
N ILE A 187 -1.25 0.41 -10.16
CA ILE A 187 -0.69 1.59 -9.49
C ILE A 187 -1.80 2.62 -9.36
N VAL A 188 -2.00 3.14 -8.15
CA VAL A 188 -2.91 4.25 -7.86
C VAL A 188 -2.10 5.38 -7.26
N THR A 189 -2.08 6.55 -7.90
CA THR A 189 -1.35 7.69 -7.36
C THR A 189 -1.88 9.06 -7.79
N ASP A 190 -1.80 10.03 -6.89
CA ASP A 190 -2.07 11.45 -7.18
C ASP A 190 -0.85 12.17 -7.80
N GLY A 191 0.30 11.50 -7.90
CA GLY A 191 1.53 12.02 -8.50
C GLY A 191 2.37 12.91 -7.57
N ASN A 192 2.00 12.99 -6.29
CA ASN A 192 2.75 13.80 -5.32
C ASN A 192 4.17 13.28 -5.06
N ASN A 193 4.98 14.16 -4.46
CA ASN A 193 6.34 13.88 -4.00
C ASN A 193 7.30 13.38 -5.09
N PHE A 194 7.11 13.85 -6.32
CA PHE A 194 8.05 13.63 -7.42
C PHE A 194 9.35 14.39 -7.18
N HIS A 195 10.48 13.76 -7.50
CA HIS A 195 11.78 14.41 -7.37
C HIS A 195 11.92 15.53 -8.43
N PRO A 196 12.25 16.79 -8.04
CA PRO A 196 12.19 17.95 -8.94
C PRO A 196 13.15 17.89 -10.13
N SER A 197 14.29 17.21 -9.97
CA SER A 197 15.30 17.00 -11.03
C SER A 197 14.94 15.95 -12.09
N TYR A 198 13.87 15.16 -11.92
CA TYR A 198 13.51 14.07 -12.85
C TYR A 198 12.16 14.34 -13.51
N ARG A 199 12.10 15.42 -14.29
CA ARG A 199 10.89 15.82 -15.02
C ARG A 199 10.70 15.01 -16.30
N ASP A 200 11.79 14.80 -17.03
CA ASP A 200 11.79 14.18 -18.36
C ASP A 200 12.18 12.70 -18.28
N VAL A 201 11.35 11.92 -17.58
CA VAL A 201 11.49 10.47 -17.43
C VAL A 201 10.30 9.74 -18.05
N SER A 202 10.47 8.47 -18.43
CA SER A 202 9.40 7.73 -19.12
C SER A 202 8.15 7.52 -18.27
N TRP A 203 8.28 7.53 -16.94
CA TRP A 203 7.16 7.45 -15.99
C TRP A 203 6.66 8.81 -15.50
N SER A 204 7.02 9.90 -16.18
CA SER A 204 6.43 11.24 -15.95
C SER A 204 4.89 11.29 -16.04
N PRO A 205 4.19 10.41 -16.79
CA PRO A 205 2.72 10.37 -16.74
C PRO A 205 2.12 10.09 -15.36
N LEU A 206 2.88 9.52 -14.42
CA LEU A 206 2.43 9.32 -13.04
C LEU A 206 2.28 10.63 -12.24
N ARG A 207 2.91 11.72 -12.71
CA ARG A 207 3.11 12.95 -11.91
C ARG A 207 1.97 13.94 -11.99
N GLU A 208 1.57 14.30 -13.19
CA GLU A 208 0.65 15.42 -13.44
C GLU A 208 -0.60 14.89 -14.12
N ARG A 209 -1.77 15.37 -13.69
CA ARG A 209 -3.08 14.89 -14.16
C ARG A 209 -3.21 15.05 -15.68
N GLU A 210 -2.74 16.16 -16.21
CA GLU A 210 -2.78 16.54 -17.62
C GLU A 210 -1.87 15.66 -18.49
N ASN A 211 -0.90 14.99 -17.88
CA ASN A 211 0.09 14.15 -18.55
C ASN A 211 -0.22 12.65 -18.43
N ARG A 212 -1.34 12.26 -17.81
CA ARG A 212 -1.71 10.85 -17.61
C ARG A 212 -1.99 10.17 -18.95
N LYS A 213 -1.21 9.14 -19.22
CA LYS A 213 -1.26 8.32 -20.44
C LYS A 213 -0.48 7.04 -20.21
N ASP A 214 -0.53 6.18 -21.22
CA ASP A 214 0.24 4.95 -21.25
C ASP A 214 1.74 5.25 -21.38
N PHE A 215 2.58 4.40 -20.79
CA PHE A 215 4.03 4.51 -20.90
C PHE A 215 4.76 3.18 -20.72
N GLU A 216 6.06 3.18 -21.01
CA GLU A 216 6.92 2.01 -20.85
C GLU A 216 8.09 2.30 -19.91
N PHE A 217 8.46 1.30 -19.10
CA PHE A 217 9.66 1.32 -18.27
C PHE A 217 10.13 -0.10 -17.96
N ASN A 218 11.40 -0.40 -18.21
CA ASN A 218 12.05 -1.70 -17.90
C ASN A 218 11.23 -2.94 -18.30
N ASP A 219 10.85 -3.05 -19.58
CA ASP A 219 10.05 -4.16 -20.15
C ASP A 219 8.60 -4.26 -19.62
N ILE A 220 8.14 -3.25 -18.87
CA ILE A 220 6.77 -3.14 -18.36
C ILE A 220 6.03 -2.05 -19.14
N TYR A 221 4.85 -2.40 -19.65
CA TYR A 221 3.87 -1.47 -20.17
C TYR A 221 2.91 -1.05 -19.06
N PHE A 222 2.68 0.24 -18.92
CA PHE A 222 1.74 0.84 -17.96
C PHE A 222 0.58 1.41 -18.75
N GLU A 223 -0.54 0.70 -18.73
CA GLU A 223 -1.79 1.11 -19.37
C GLU A 223 -2.56 2.00 -18.41
N TYR A 224 -2.87 3.21 -18.84
CA TYR A 224 -3.69 4.14 -18.09
C TYR A 224 -5.16 3.72 -18.19
N ILE A 225 -5.76 3.43 -17.04
CA ILE A 225 -7.13 2.93 -16.92
C ILE A 225 -8.13 4.07 -16.73
N GLY A 226 -7.72 5.13 -16.04
CA GLY A 226 -8.57 6.26 -15.71
C GLY A 226 -8.25 6.84 -14.34
N GLU A 227 -9.25 7.49 -13.74
CA GLU A 227 -9.09 8.25 -12.50
C GLU A 227 -10.05 7.79 -11.40
N TYR A 228 -9.58 7.95 -10.17
CA TYR A 228 -10.39 7.90 -8.97
C TYR A 228 -10.32 9.25 -8.26
N GLU A 229 -11.46 9.77 -7.83
CA GLU A 229 -11.55 11.06 -7.14
C GLU A 229 -12.30 10.85 -5.82
N GLU A 230 -11.66 11.23 -4.73
CA GLU A 230 -12.27 11.28 -3.41
C GLU A 230 -11.59 12.36 -2.57
N THR A 231 -12.38 13.06 -1.74
CA THR A 231 -11.88 14.06 -0.76
C THR A 231 -10.81 15.02 -1.31
N HIS A 232 -11.11 15.65 -2.46
CA HIS A 232 -10.31 16.70 -3.11
C HIS A 232 -8.96 16.26 -3.73
N ARG A 233 -8.72 14.96 -3.90
CA ARG A 233 -7.56 14.47 -4.66
C ARG A 233 -8.01 13.52 -5.76
N VAL A 234 -7.37 13.67 -6.92
CA VAL A 234 -7.60 12.82 -8.08
C VAL A 234 -6.39 11.93 -8.27
N CYS A 235 -6.57 10.63 -8.09
CA CYS A 235 -5.57 9.62 -8.33
C CYS A 235 -5.72 9.07 -9.75
N GLY A 236 -4.60 8.96 -10.48
CA GLY A 236 -4.53 8.21 -11.73
C GLY A 236 -4.34 6.72 -11.43
N ILE A 237 -4.81 5.88 -12.35
CA ILE A 237 -4.77 4.43 -12.21
C ILE A 237 -4.07 3.84 -13.44
N TRP A 238 -3.07 3.00 -13.19
CA TRP A 238 -2.39 2.25 -14.24
C TRP A 238 -2.40 0.76 -13.97
N ARG A 239 -2.55 -0.04 -15.02
CA ARG A 239 -2.37 -1.48 -15.01
C ARG A 239 -1.03 -1.82 -15.67
N THR A 240 -0.25 -2.68 -15.02
CA THR A 240 1.04 -3.12 -15.55
C THR A 240 0.91 -4.39 -16.38
N THR A 241 1.64 -4.47 -17.50
CA THR A 241 1.80 -5.70 -18.28
C THR A 241 3.27 -5.91 -18.58
N ARG A 242 3.84 -7.04 -18.16
CA ARG A 242 5.20 -7.43 -18.53
C ARG A 242 5.20 -8.02 -19.93
N ARG A 243 6.06 -7.51 -20.80
CA ARG A 243 6.33 -8.20 -22.07
C ARG A 243 7.09 -9.48 -21.75
N ASN A 244 6.53 -10.63 -22.08
CA ASN A 244 7.30 -11.88 -22.05
C ASN A 244 8.50 -11.69 -22.98
N ARG A 245 9.72 -11.82 -22.45
CA ARG A 245 10.90 -12.01 -23.28
C ARG A 245 10.65 -13.30 -24.08
N LYS A 246 10.37 -13.14 -25.37
CA LYS A 246 10.40 -14.26 -26.31
C LYS A 246 11.80 -14.85 -26.37
#